data_AF-A0A2W5MBK3-F1
#
_entry.id   AF-A0A2W5MBK3-F1
#
_cell.length_a   1.000
_cell.length_b   1.000
_cell.length_c   1.000
_cell.angle_alpha   90.00
_cell.angle_beta   90.00
_cell.angle_gamma   90.00
#
_symmetry.space_group_name_H-M   'P 1'
#
loop_
_entity.id
_entity.type
_entity.pdbx_description
1 polymer ?
#
loop_
_entity_poly.entity_id
_entity_poly.type
_entity_poly.pdbx_seq_one_letter_code
_entity_poly.pdbx_strand_id
1 'polypeptide(L)'
;MTGAGPEAANDGRAEIAAARQEIARLLGVGEVDRATGVAAAAAERFPEQARAHLLHIDVLEHGGRHEDAASYCEDLRVKFPKSVPLLGRLAVALAMSGRGEEGVRLFREKVSSSRMPAQRKAELARRLATPLRRSRAAAELLAEQAEANPKNAALLREAGSAAASAGDFESAVRWFDASAGVKPLPVWSECARIEAMQRVARTTPGGEERLGDVLAAALWAHPKEPLLVRQLNRIHLSAEVWRTIYPIVADAAETAAGDDFLLFESAIAALQARDRGFALALLSKVERGTAVWAKRARPLARLLRSRPDSFWEQARLADDPSEEVQIVRVAGAQATLVVFLTLNGNFMTLPVEMLDALLSGLAANVVYLRDTSSPLQGAGGFRAFSKDGGKGVDESVAGLKREVEELGAARVVTIGASASGLSAIRYGARIGANGAVCFGALTTFEIGRKPRGRNALRGLYLDRKSRFGALEDELAAEPGLEVDLYYGAAFERDHEHAARAKDLPGFRVLPVAGVDHHFCALEMIADGSFVDAVRSALHVSATA
;
A
#
# COMPACT_ATOMS: atom_id res chain seq x y z
N MET A 1 -1.64 10.56 -65.01
CA MET A 1 -1.70 9.20 -64.41
C MET A 1 -0.59 8.35 -65.02
N THR A 2 0.58 8.34 -64.38
CA THR A 2 1.67 7.42 -64.73
C THR A 2 1.72 6.36 -63.62
N GLY A 3 1.22 5.17 -63.93
CA GLY A 3 1.29 4.04 -63.00
C GLY A 3 2.76 3.69 -62.76
N ALA A 4 3.21 3.79 -61.51
CA ALA A 4 4.50 3.25 -61.11
C ALA A 4 4.46 1.72 -61.32
N GLY A 5 5.42 1.21 -62.10
CA GLY A 5 5.54 -0.21 -62.40
C GLY A 5 5.90 -1.06 -61.17
N PRO A 6 5.67 -2.38 -61.23
CA PRO A 6 5.90 -3.31 -60.11
C PRO A 6 7.35 -3.34 -59.61
N GLU A 7 8.35 -2.96 -60.42
CA GLU A 7 9.77 -2.87 -60.02
C GLU A 7 10.06 -1.70 -59.06
N ALA A 8 9.57 -0.49 -59.34
CA ALA A 8 9.77 0.68 -58.46
C ALA A 8 9.07 0.51 -57.09
N ALA A 9 7.96 -0.23 -57.06
CA ALA A 9 7.28 -0.59 -55.82
C ALA A 9 8.04 -1.66 -55.00
N ASN A 10 8.91 -2.45 -55.64
CA ASN A 10 9.74 -3.46 -55.00
C ASN A 10 11.02 -2.84 -54.41
N ASP A 11 11.65 -1.91 -55.15
CA ASP A 11 12.85 -1.17 -54.71
C ASP A 11 12.58 -0.33 -53.46
N GLY A 12 11.45 0.40 -53.42
CA GLY A 12 11.08 1.19 -52.24
C GLY A 12 10.84 0.34 -50.98
N ARG A 13 10.41 -0.93 -51.12
CA ARG A 13 10.24 -1.82 -49.96
C ARG A 13 11.58 -2.27 -49.39
N ALA A 14 12.54 -2.59 -50.25
CA ALA A 14 13.88 -2.99 -49.83
C ALA A 14 14.59 -1.83 -49.12
N GLU A 15 14.48 -0.61 -49.66
CA GLU A 15 15.09 0.57 -49.04
C GLU A 15 14.45 0.95 -47.70
N ILE A 16 13.12 0.90 -47.58
CA ILE A 16 12.44 1.12 -46.28
C ILE A 16 12.85 0.04 -45.27
N ALA A 17 13.05 -1.21 -45.70
CA ALA A 17 13.54 -2.27 -44.84
C ALA A 17 14.99 -2.04 -44.38
N ALA A 18 15.86 -1.55 -45.26
CA ALA A 18 17.23 -1.16 -44.93
C ALA A 18 17.25 0.01 -43.94
N ALA A 19 16.44 1.05 -44.18
CA ALA A 19 16.28 2.17 -43.25
C ALA A 19 15.84 1.70 -41.86
N ARG A 20 14.89 0.75 -41.80
CA ARG A 20 14.44 0.16 -40.52
C ARG A 20 15.57 -0.56 -39.78
N GLN A 21 16.42 -1.33 -40.48
CA GLN A 21 17.54 -2.03 -39.85
C GLN A 21 18.56 -1.04 -39.28
N GLU A 22 18.87 0.02 -40.02
CA GLU A 22 19.80 1.04 -39.58
C GLU A 22 19.24 1.85 -38.39
N ILE A 23 17.95 2.22 -38.44
CA ILE A 23 17.26 2.84 -37.31
C ILE A 23 17.36 1.96 -36.06
N ALA A 24 17.08 0.66 -36.18
CA ALA A 24 17.16 -0.26 -35.04
C ALA A 24 18.58 -0.34 -34.44
N ARG A 25 19.61 -0.33 -35.29
CA ARG A 25 21.02 -0.30 -34.86
C ARG A 25 21.34 0.98 -34.10
N LEU A 26 20.95 2.14 -34.65
CA LEU A 26 21.19 3.46 -34.06
C LEU A 26 20.49 3.62 -32.70
N LEU A 27 19.22 3.21 -32.60
CA LEU A 27 18.49 3.22 -31.33
C LEU A 27 19.14 2.28 -30.30
N GLY A 28 19.66 1.13 -30.72
CA GLY A 28 20.37 0.20 -29.85
C GLY A 28 21.65 0.76 -29.21
N VAL A 29 22.28 1.77 -29.83
CA VAL A 29 23.45 2.48 -29.29
C VAL A 29 23.11 3.88 -28.73
N GLY A 30 21.82 4.22 -28.64
CA GLY A 30 21.34 5.49 -28.07
C GLY A 30 21.48 6.71 -29.00
N GLU A 31 21.80 6.52 -30.28
CA GLU A 31 21.93 7.62 -31.26
C GLU A 31 20.57 8.04 -31.84
N VAL A 32 19.68 8.55 -30.98
CA VAL A 32 18.29 8.90 -31.31
C VAL A 32 18.19 9.97 -32.40
N ASP A 33 19.05 10.98 -32.39
CA ASP A 33 19.01 12.07 -33.38
C ASP A 33 19.39 11.58 -34.78
N ARG A 34 20.40 10.72 -34.88
CA ARG A 34 20.79 10.10 -36.16
C ARG A 34 19.70 9.17 -36.67
N ALA A 35 19.08 8.38 -35.79
CA ALA A 35 17.93 7.56 -36.16
C ALA A 35 16.77 8.42 -36.67
N THR A 36 16.55 9.60 -36.07
CA THR A 36 15.50 10.54 -36.48
C THR A 36 15.76 11.04 -37.90
N GLY A 37 17.00 11.42 -38.20
CA GLY A 37 17.42 11.85 -39.53
C GLY A 37 17.22 10.77 -40.60
N VAL A 38 17.62 9.53 -40.32
CA VAL A 38 17.42 8.39 -41.24
C VAL A 38 15.93 8.15 -41.50
N ALA A 39 15.10 8.21 -40.45
CA ALA A 39 13.66 7.99 -40.58
C ALA A 39 12.94 9.12 -41.32
N ALA A 40 13.36 10.37 -41.10
CA ALA A 40 12.84 11.54 -41.81
C ALA A 40 13.18 11.47 -43.31
N ALA A 41 14.44 11.18 -43.65
CA ALA A 41 14.88 11.02 -45.03
C ALA A 41 14.12 9.89 -45.76
N ALA A 42 13.84 8.78 -45.07
CA ALA A 42 13.03 7.71 -45.65
C ALA A 42 11.58 8.16 -45.92
N ALA A 43 10.96 8.92 -45.01
CA ALA A 43 9.62 9.45 -45.16
C ALA A 43 9.53 10.50 -46.30
N GLU A 44 10.54 11.35 -46.45
CA GLU A 44 10.65 12.34 -47.54
C GLU A 44 10.84 11.67 -48.90
N ARG A 45 11.69 10.63 -48.97
CA ARG A 45 11.96 9.88 -50.20
C ARG A 45 10.75 9.06 -50.65
N PHE A 46 9.94 8.58 -49.70
CA PHE A 46 8.78 7.74 -49.97
C PHE A 46 7.48 8.33 -49.39
N PRO A 47 7.06 9.53 -49.84
CA PRO A 47 5.99 10.29 -49.19
C PRO A 47 4.61 9.66 -49.39
N GLU A 48 4.44 8.76 -50.37
CA GLU A 48 3.19 8.02 -50.61
C GLU A 48 3.14 6.67 -49.87
N GLN A 49 4.20 6.31 -49.15
CA GLN A 49 4.29 5.04 -48.44
C GLN A 49 4.14 5.22 -46.94
N ALA A 50 2.95 4.89 -46.41
CA ALA A 50 2.66 4.95 -44.97
C ALA A 50 3.70 4.22 -44.09
N ARG A 51 4.38 3.18 -44.62
CA ARG A 51 5.44 2.47 -43.89
C ARG A 51 6.66 3.33 -43.58
N ALA A 52 7.05 4.23 -44.48
CA ALA A 52 8.18 5.13 -44.25
C ALA A 52 7.85 6.15 -43.15
N HIS A 53 6.64 6.70 -43.19
CA HIS A 53 6.12 7.58 -42.13
C HIS A 53 6.02 6.89 -40.76
N LEU A 54 5.59 5.63 -40.71
CA LEU A 54 5.56 4.85 -39.46
C LEU A 54 6.95 4.70 -38.83
N LEU A 55 8.02 4.56 -39.63
CA LEU A 55 9.39 4.54 -39.09
C LEU A 55 9.75 5.87 -38.42
N HIS A 56 9.38 7.00 -39.02
CA HIS A 56 9.64 8.31 -38.43
C HIS A 56 8.89 8.49 -37.10
N ILE A 57 7.61 8.09 -37.06
CA ILE A 57 6.80 8.12 -35.84
C ILE A 57 7.41 7.22 -34.75
N ASP A 58 7.87 6.01 -35.10
CA ASP A 58 8.50 5.09 -34.17
C ASP A 58 9.74 5.70 -33.51
N VAL A 59 10.57 6.42 -34.27
CA VAL A 59 11.76 7.09 -33.73
C VAL A 59 11.40 8.29 -32.86
N LEU A 60 10.45 9.13 -33.29
CA LEU A 60 9.99 10.28 -32.49
C LEU A 60 9.48 9.82 -31.12
N GLU A 61 8.67 8.75 -31.09
CA GLU A 61 8.16 8.21 -29.84
C GLU A 61 9.24 7.55 -28.99
N HIS A 62 10.23 6.86 -29.60
CA HIS A 62 11.36 6.31 -28.86
C HIS A 62 12.21 7.41 -28.21
N GLY A 63 12.35 8.55 -28.87
CA GLY A 63 13.01 9.75 -28.34
C GLY A 63 12.17 10.56 -27.35
N GLY A 64 10.98 10.11 -26.97
CA GLY A 64 10.09 10.85 -26.05
C GLY A 64 9.45 12.10 -26.66
N ARG A 65 9.61 12.34 -27.97
CA ARG A 65 9.07 13.49 -28.70
C ARG A 65 7.60 13.27 -29.07
N HIS A 66 6.76 13.09 -28.06
CA HIS A 66 5.36 12.66 -28.23
C HIS A 66 4.47 13.73 -28.87
N GLU A 67 4.72 15.01 -28.59
CA GLU A 67 3.98 16.12 -29.20
C GLU A 67 4.31 16.26 -30.70
N ASP A 68 5.59 16.15 -31.07
CA ASP A 68 6.02 16.11 -32.47
C ASP A 68 5.42 14.91 -33.20
N ALA A 69 5.43 13.73 -32.57
CA ALA A 69 4.80 12.52 -33.13
C ALA A 69 3.30 12.72 -33.34
N ALA A 70 2.60 13.35 -32.40
CA ALA A 70 1.18 13.63 -32.50
C ALA A 70 0.88 14.62 -33.64
N SER A 71 1.62 15.73 -33.73
CA SER A 71 1.48 16.72 -34.80
C SER A 71 1.72 16.08 -36.17
N TYR A 72 2.82 15.33 -36.31
CA TYR A 72 3.15 14.65 -37.56
C TYR A 72 2.08 13.62 -37.96
N CYS A 73 1.53 12.88 -37.00
CA CYS A 73 0.44 11.95 -37.25
C CYS A 73 -0.87 12.64 -37.66
N GLU A 74 -1.17 13.83 -37.11
CA GLU A 74 -2.34 14.62 -37.50
C GLU A 74 -2.26 15.11 -38.95
N ASP A 75 -1.10 15.61 -39.36
CA ASP A 75 -0.85 15.99 -40.75
C ASP A 75 -1.03 14.79 -41.70
N LEU A 76 -0.47 13.65 -41.30
CA LEU A 76 -0.60 12.40 -42.06
C LEU A 76 -2.03 11.83 -42.07
N ARG A 77 -2.86 12.16 -41.09
CA ARG A 77 -4.26 11.71 -41.05
C ARG A 77 -5.05 12.28 -42.24
N VAL A 78 -4.74 13.48 -42.69
CA VAL A 78 -5.35 14.10 -43.89
C VAL A 78 -4.98 13.31 -45.15
N LYS A 79 -3.69 12.93 -45.27
CA LYS A 79 -3.17 12.20 -46.43
C LYS A 79 -3.55 10.72 -46.45
N PHE A 80 -3.60 10.08 -45.28
CA PHE A 80 -3.85 8.66 -45.12
C PHE A 80 -5.06 8.37 -44.20
N PRO A 81 -6.27 8.90 -44.50
CA PRO A 81 -7.40 8.90 -43.57
C PRO A 81 -7.96 7.50 -43.25
N LYS A 82 -7.61 6.49 -44.06
CA LYS A 82 -8.04 5.08 -43.88
C LYS A 82 -6.92 4.19 -43.34
N SER A 83 -5.73 4.73 -43.06
CA SER A 83 -4.59 3.95 -42.57
C SER A 83 -4.72 3.66 -41.08
N VAL A 84 -5.34 2.53 -40.74
CA VAL A 84 -5.52 2.10 -39.34
C VAL A 84 -4.20 2.06 -38.55
N PRO A 85 -3.06 1.58 -39.10
CA PRO A 85 -1.79 1.66 -38.38
C PRO A 85 -1.40 3.09 -37.98
N LEU A 86 -1.55 4.07 -38.88
CA LEU A 86 -1.25 5.48 -38.59
C LEU A 86 -2.22 6.06 -37.55
N LEU A 87 -3.52 5.79 -37.70
CA LEU A 87 -4.53 6.22 -36.72
C LEU A 87 -4.28 5.61 -35.33
N GLY A 88 -3.76 4.37 -35.28
CA GLY A 88 -3.35 3.72 -34.05
C GLY A 88 -2.13 4.38 -33.40
N ARG A 89 -1.11 4.79 -34.18
CA ARG A 89 0.03 5.55 -33.62
C ARG A 89 -0.42 6.94 -33.16
N LEU A 90 -1.27 7.62 -33.93
CA LEU A 90 -1.85 8.92 -33.56
C LEU A 90 -2.56 8.83 -32.19
N ALA A 91 -3.41 7.83 -31.99
CA ALA A 91 -4.09 7.63 -30.72
C ALA A 91 -3.11 7.54 -29.53
N VAL A 92 -2.04 6.76 -29.68
CA VAL A 92 -0.99 6.61 -28.64
C VAL A 92 -0.26 7.94 -28.42
N ALA A 93 0.17 8.62 -29.49
CA ALA A 93 0.88 9.89 -29.41
C ALA A 93 0.05 10.97 -28.70
N LEU A 94 -1.25 11.09 -29.03
CA LEU A 94 -2.19 11.98 -28.37
C LEU A 94 -2.25 11.74 -26.86
N ALA A 95 -2.34 10.48 -26.43
CA ALA A 95 -2.40 10.20 -24.99
C ALA A 95 -1.07 10.48 -24.27
N MET A 96 0.06 10.19 -24.92
CA MET A 96 1.39 10.50 -24.38
C MET A 96 1.66 12.01 -24.31
N SER A 97 1.02 12.81 -25.15
CA SER A 97 1.07 14.28 -25.13
C SER A 97 -0.03 14.93 -24.27
N GLY A 98 -0.72 14.16 -23.41
CA GLY A 98 -1.75 14.67 -22.49
C GLY A 98 -3.18 14.75 -23.05
N ARG A 99 -3.41 14.42 -24.32
CA ARG A 99 -4.73 14.40 -25.00
C ARG A 99 -5.35 12.99 -24.97
N GLY A 100 -5.39 12.39 -23.77
CA GLY A 100 -5.79 11.01 -23.55
C GLY A 100 -7.18 10.61 -24.06
N GLU A 101 -8.20 11.40 -23.73
CA GLU A 101 -9.59 11.11 -24.09
C GLU A 101 -9.81 11.09 -25.61
N GLU A 102 -9.12 11.99 -26.32
CA GLU A 102 -9.13 12.02 -27.78
C GLU A 102 -8.48 10.78 -28.38
N GLY A 103 -7.32 10.37 -27.83
CA GLY A 103 -6.66 9.14 -28.22
C GLY A 103 -7.54 7.90 -28.03
N VAL A 104 -8.22 7.78 -26.88
CA VAL A 104 -9.13 6.66 -26.60
C VAL A 104 -10.32 6.63 -27.57
N ARG A 105 -10.95 7.78 -27.83
CA ARG A 105 -12.06 7.89 -28.79
C ARG A 105 -11.60 7.48 -30.20
N LEU A 106 -10.47 8.01 -30.67
CA LEU A 106 -9.91 7.66 -31.97
C LEU A 106 -9.63 6.16 -32.09
N PHE A 107 -9.05 5.56 -31.04
CA PHE A 107 -8.79 4.13 -31.00
C PHE A 107 -10.08 3.31 -31.12
N ARG A 108 -11.11 3.62 -30.33
CA ARG A 108 -12.39 2.90 -30.37
C ARG A 108 -13.07 3.01 -31.73
N GLU A 109 -13.12 4.22 -32.31
CA GLU A 109 -13.78 4.45 -33.58
C GLU A 109 -13.07 3.78 -34.75
N LYS A 110 -11.73 3.86 -34.80
CA LYS A 110 -10.96 3.52 -36.00
C LYS A 110 -10.14 2.25 -35.89
N VAL A 111 -9.66 1.90 -34.70
CA VAL A 111 -8.79 0.75 -34.47
C VAL A 111 -9.60 -0.46 -34.00
N SER A 112 -10.46 -0.31 -33.00
CA SER A 112 -11.24 -1.43 -32.44
C SER A 112 -12.12 -2.12 -33.48
N SER A 113 -12.80 -1.35 -34.35
CA SER A 113 -13.67 -1.85 -35.43
C SER A 113 -12.93 -2.38 -36.67
N SER A 114 -11.61 -2.19 -36.75
CA SER A 114 -10.83 -2.53 -37.95
C SER A 114 -10.53 -4.03 -38.09
N ARG A 115 -10.04 -4.44 -39.27
CA ARG A 115 -9.49 -5.78 -39.52
C ARG A 115 -8.06 -6.00 -38.96
N MET A 116 -7.53 -5.07 -38.16
CA MET A 116 -6.22 -5.25 -37.54
C MET A 116 -6.21 -6.51 -36.64
N PRO A 117 -5.12 -7.31 -36.60
CA PRO A 117 -5.04 -8.46 -35.70
C PRO A 117 -5.24 -8.06 -34.24
N ALA A 118 -5.99 -8.89 -33.49
CA ALA A 118 -6.32 -8.62 -32.09
C ALA A 118 -5.07 -8.39 -31.22
N GLN A 119 -3.98 -9.10 -31.48
CA GLN A 119 -2.71 -8.93 -30.77
C GLN A 119 -2.12 -7.52 -30.96
N ARG A 120 -2.23 -6.97 -32.18
CA ARG A 120 -1.75 -5.60 -32.48
C ARG A 120 -2.67 -4.54 -31.87
N LYS A 121 -3.99 -4.77 -31.88
CA LYS A 121 -4.94 -3.89 -31.19
C LYS A 121 -4.63 -3.84 -29.69
N ALA A 122 -4.41 -5.00 -29.07
CA ALA A 122 -4.05 -5.09 -27.66
C ALA A 122 -2.71 -4.38 -27.35
N GLU A 123 -1.70 -4.51 -28.21
CA GLU A 123 -0.43 -3.79 -28.04
C GLU A 123 -0.60 -2.27 -28.07
N LEU A 124 -1.35 -1.75 -29.04
CA LEU A 124 -1.65 -0.32 -29.13
C LEU A 124 -2.47 0.16 -27.93
N ALA A 125 -3.47 -0.62 -27.50
CA ALA A 125 -4.28 -0.31 -26.33
C ALA A 125 -3.44 -0.23 -25.04
N ARG A 126 -2.49 -1.15 -24.83
CA ARG A 126 -1.56 -1.11 -23.68
C ARG A 126 -0.71 0.16 -23.66
N ARG A 127 -0.19 0.56 -24.82
CA ARG A 127 0.61 1.78 -24.96
C ARG A 127 -0.24 3.01 -24.70
N LEU A 128 -1.44 3.06 -25.28
CA LEU A 128 -2.43 4.11 -25.07
C LEU A 128 -2.87 4.24 -23.61
N ALA A 129 -3.05 3.11 -22.92
CA ALA A 129 -3.45 3.06 -21.52
C ALA A 129 -2.32 3.47 -20.55
N THR A 130 -1.05 3.45 -20.97
CA THR A 130 0.10 3.75 -20.10
C THR A 130 0.10 5.16 -19.50
N PRO A 131 -0.07 6.24 -20.27
CA PRO A 131 -0.21 7.58 -19.70
C PRO A 131 -1.53 7.77 -18.92
N LEU A 132 -2.49 6.86 -19.11
CA LEU A 132 -3.85 6.93 -18.59
C LEU A 132 -4.13 5.92 -17.47
N ARG A 133 -3.10 5.30 -16.87
CA ARG A 133 -3.21 4.14 -15.96
C ARG A 133 -4.16 4.28 -14.76
N ARG A 134 -4.53 5.50 -14.38
CA ARG A 134 -5.47 5.80 -13.27
C ARG A 134 -6.86 6.23 -13.74
N SER A 135 -7.09 6.25 -15.05
CA SER A 135 -8.37 6.65 -15.63
C SER A 135 -9.26 5.44 -15.83
N ARG A 136 -10.57 5.65 -15.66
CA ARG A 136 -11.60 4.67 -16.01
C ARG A 136 -11.53 4.29 -17.49
N ALA A 137 -11.22 5.25 -18.37
CA ALA A 137 -11.09 5.01 -19.81
C ALA A 137 -9.99 3.99 -20.14
N ALA A 138 -8.85 4.02 -19.44
CA ALA A 138 -7.79 3.03 -19.62
C ALA A 138 -8.21 1.64 -19.13
N ALA A 139 -8.90 1.57 -17.99
CA ALA A 139 -9.41 0.31 -17.44
C ALA A 139 -10.43 -0.34 -18.39
N GLU A 140 -11.41 0.43 -18.89
CA GLU A 140 -12.39 -0.03 -19.87
C GLU A 140 -11.73 -0.50 -21.17
N LEU A 141 -10.80 0.28 -21.71
CA LEU A 141 -10.08 -0.07 -22.92
C LEU A 141 -9.31 -1.40 -22.77
N LEU A 142 -8.61 -1.59 -21.66
CA LEU A 142 -7.88 -2.84 -21.41
C LEU A 142 -8.82 -4.01 -21.16
N ALA A 143 -9.96 -3.80 -20.51
CA ALA A 143 -11.01 -4.80 -20.34
C ALA A 143 -11.58 -5.26 -21.69
N GLU A 144 -11.94 -4.34 -22.59
CA GLU A 144 -12.41 -4.66 -23.95
C GLU A 144 -11.38 -5.54 -24.70
N GLN A 145 -10.08 -5.23 -24.58
CA GLN A 145 -9.04 -6.03 -25.23
C GLN A 145 -8.82 -7.38 -24.54
N ALA A 146 -8.95 -7.45 -23.22
CA ALA A 146 -8.87 -8.67 -22.42
C ALA A 146 -10.00 -9.65 -22.78
N GLU A 147 -11.23 -9.17 -22.92
CA GLU A 147 -12.39 -9.94 -23.38
C GLU A 147 -12.18 -10.53 -24.77
N ALA A 148 -11.60 -9.74 -25.68
CA ALA A 148 -11.27 -10.21 -27.03
C ALA A 148 -10.10 -11.21 -27.08
N ASN A 149 -9.30 -11.31 -26.01
CA ASN A 149 -8.11 -12.17 -25.95
C ASN A 149 -8.06 -12.94 -24.60
N PRO A 150 -9.03 -13.81 -24.30
CA PRO A 150 -9.19 -14.42 -22.98
C PRO A 150 -8.07 -15.41 -22.61
N LYS A 151 -7.21 -15.79 -23.56
CA LYS A 151 -6.02 -16.64 -23.31
C LYS A 151 -4.74 -15.84 -23.10
N ASN A 152 -4.78 -14.51 -23.14
CA ASN A 152 -3.62 -13.66 -22.93
C ASN A 152 -3.50 -13.25 -21.46
N ALA A 153 -2.87 -14.12 -20.65
CA ALA A 153 -2.69 -13.89 -19.22
C ALA A 153 -2.06 -12.52 -18.89
N ALA A 154 -1.12 -12.02 -19.69
CA ALA A 154 -0.50 -10.72 -19.46
C ALA A 154 -1.53 -9.57 -19.58
N LEU A 155 -2.35 -9.61 -20.63
CA LEU A 155 -3.39 -8.61 -20.84
C LEU A 155 -4.47 -8.66 -19.76
N LEU A 156 -4.86 -9.86 -19.32
CA LEU A 156 -5.79 -10.05 -18.20
C LEU A 156 -5.25 -9.39 -16.91
N ARG A 157 -3.97 -9.60 -16.56
CA ARG A 157 -3.37 -8.93 -15.38
C ARG A 157 -3.29 -7.41 -15.51
N GLU A 158 -3.01 -6.91 -16.72
CA GLU A 158 -2.97 -5.47 -16.97
C GLU A 158 -4.36 -4.84 -16.84
N ALA A 159 -5.41 -5.50 -17.34
CA ALA A 159 -6.79 -5.11 -17.11
C ALA A 159 -7.13 -5.10 -15.61
N GLY A 160 -6.71 -6.13 -14.87
CA GLY A 160 -6.88 -6.18 -13.40
C GLY A 160 -6.19 -5.03 -12.66
N SER A 161 -4.93 -4.73 -13.02
CA SER A 161 -4.19 -3.61 -12.44
C SER A 161 -4.80 -2.25 -12.77
N ALA A 162 -5.29 -2.07 -14.00
CA ALA A 162 -5.95 -0.84 -14.41
C ALA A 162 -7.29 -0.64 -13.69
N ALA A 163 -8.09 -1.70 -13.55
CA ALA A 163 -9.33 -1.69 -12.79
C ALA A 163 -9.09 -1.32 -11.32
N ALA A 164 -8.10 -1.95 -10.67
CA ALA A 164 -7.71 -1.63 -9.29
C ALA A 164 -7.26 -0.17 -9.15
N SER A 165 -6.48 0.34 -10.12
CA SER A 165 -6.01 1.72 -10.15
C SER A 165 -7.13 2.75 -10.36
N ALA A 166 -8.22 2.33 -11.01
CA ALA A 166 -9.44 3.12 -11.19
C ALA A 166 -10.44 2.97 -10.03
N GLY A 167 -10.14 2.11 -9.04
CA GLY A 167 -11.01 1.85 -7.87
C GLY A 167 -12.11 0.80 -8.11
N ASP A 168 -12.16 0.16 -9.28
CA ASP A 168 -13.06 -0.95 -9.57
C ASP A 168 -12.43 -2.28 -9.13
N PHE A 169 -12.52 -2.56 -7.82
CA PHE A 169 -11.90 -3.72 -7.21
C PHE A 169 -12.58 -5.05 -7.58
N GLU A 170 -13.89 -5.05 -7.85
CA GLU A 170 -14.61 -6.26 -8.28
C GLU A 170 -14.15 -6.72 -9.66
N SER A 171 -14.06 -5.80 -10.63
CA SER A 171 -13.50 -6.13 -11.94
C SER A 171 -12.02 -6.49 -11.84
N ALA A 172 -11.26 -5.84 -10.96
CA ALA A 172 -9.86 -6.18 -10.73
C ALA A 172 -9.67 -7.64 -10.30
N VAL A 173 -10.41 -8.08 -9.28
CA VAL A 173 -10.39 -9.48 -8.81
C VAL A 173 -10.76 -10.43 -9.94
N ARG A 174 -11.86 -10.17 -10.66
CA ARG A 174 -12.28 -10.98 -11.81
C ARG A 174 -11.17 -11.15 -12.85
N TRP A 175 -10.48 -10.06 -13.20
CA TRP A 175 -9.42 -10.10 -14.21
C TRP A 175 -8.17 -10.84 -13.73
N PHE A 176 -7.79 -10.68 -12.47
CA PHE A 176 -6.68 -11.44 -11.90
C PHE A 176 -7.01 -12.93 -11.79
N ASP A 177 -8.23 -13.29 -11.39
CA ASP A 177 -8.70 -14.69 -11.35
C ASP A 177 -8.71 -15.31 -12.75
N ALA A 178 -9.20 -14.58 -13.76
CA ALA A 178 -9.13 -15.00 -15.15
C ALA A 178 -7.68 -15.21 -15.61
N SER A 179 -6.75 -14.32 -15.24
CA SER A 179 -5.33 -14.52 -15.55
C SER A 179 -4.76 -15.76 -14.86
N ALA A 180 -5.06 -15.96 -13.58
CA ALA A 180 -4.57 -17.09 -12.79
C ALA A 180 -5.02 -18.43 -13.40
N GLY A 181 -6.24 -18.49 -13.93
CA GLY A 181 -6.77 -19.65 -14.66
C GLY A 181 -6.06 -19.95 -15.98
N VAL A 182 -5.33 -18.99 -16.56
CA VAL A 182 -4.53 -19.20 -17.78
C VAL A 182 -3.08 -19.57 -17.45
N LYS A 183 -2.45 -18.85 -16.53
CA LYS A 183 -1.08 -19.08 -16.04
C LYS A 183 -0.93 -18.60 -14.60
N PRO A 184 -0.06 -19.23 -13.78
CA PRO A 184 0.27 -18.74 -12.45
C PRO A 184 0.64 -17.25 -12.46
N LEU A 185 0.14 -16.51 -11.48
CA LEU A 185 0.43 -15.09 -11.35
C LEU A 185 1.85 -14.89 -10.80
N PRO A 186 2.59 -13.88 -11.29
CA PRO A 186 3.79 -13.42 -10.60
C PRO A 186 3.42 -12.77 -9.26
N VAL A 187 4.32 -12.81 -8.28
CA VAL A 187 4.12 -12.31 -6.90
C VAL A 187 3.48 -10.91 -6.84
N TRP A 188 3.96 -9.96 -7.64
CA TRP A 188 3.40 -8.60 -7.63
C TRP A 188 1.92 -8.55 -8.01
N SER A 189 1.49 -9.46 -8.90
CA SER A 189 0.10 -9.57 -9.33
C SER A 189 -0.75 -10.33 -8.33
N GLU A 190 -0.15 -11.27 -7.59
CA GLU A 190 -0.81 -11.87 -6.42
C GLU A 190 -1.07 -10.83 -5.35
N CYS A 191 -0.06 -10.01 -4.99
CA CYS A 191 -0.24 -8.91 -4.05
C CYS A 191 -1.37 -7.96 -4.49
N ALA A 192 -1.40 -7.56 -5.77
CA ALA A 192 -2.45 -6.69 -6.29
C ALA A 192 -3.85 -7.34 -6.26
N ARG A 193 -3.93 -8.65 -6.55
CA ARG A 193 -5.17 -9.43 -6.44
C ARG A 193 -5.66 -9.49 -5.00
N ILE A 194 -4.78 -9.81 -4.06
CA ILE A 194 -5.07 -9.87 -2.62
C ILE A 194 -5.57 -8.50 -2.12
N GLU A 195 -4.88 -7.41 -2.48
CA GLU A 195 -5.28 -6.05 -2.09
C GLU A 195 -6.67 -5.68 -2.64
N ALA A 196 -6.96 -6.02 -3.90
CA ALA A 196 -8.28 -5.81 -4.49
C ALA A 196 -9.35 -6.68 -3.79
N MET A 197 -9.04 -7.96 -3.55
CA MET A 197 -9.95 -8.88 -2.87
C MET A 197 -10.23 -8.44 -1.43
N GLN A 198 -9.26 -7.87 -0.72
CA GLN A 198 -9.48 -7.31 0.61
C GLN A 198 -10.48 -6.14 0.60
N ARG A 199 -10.55 -5.37 -0.50
CA ARG A 199 -11.56 -4.31 -0.64
C ARG A 199 -12.95 -4.87 -0.90
N VAL A 200 -13.04 -5.88 -1.77
CA VAL A 200 -14.30 -6.58 -2.10
C VAL A 200 -14.84 -7.34 -0.88
N ALA A 201 -13.97 -8.03 -0.15
CA ALA A 201 -14.35 -8.88 0.98
C ALA A 201 -15.16 -8.16 2.06
N ARG A 202 -14.91 -6.86 2.25
CA ARG A 202 -15.58 -6.02 3.25
C ARG A 202 -17.04 -5.70 2.93
N THR A 203 -17.45 -5.88 1.68
CA THR A 203 -18.77 -5.48 1.19
C THR A 203 -19.55 -6.67 0.66
N THR A 204 -19.00 -7.89 0.73
CA THR A 204 -19.59 -9.08 0.14
C THR A 204 -19.71 -10.18 1.19
N PRO A 205 -20.91 -10.77 1.39
CA PRO A 205 -21.06 -11.96 2.23
C PRO A 205 -20.15 -13.11 1.76
N GLY A 206 -19.49 -13.81 2.68
CA GLY A 206 -18.51 -14.85 2.34
C GLY A 206 -17.18 -14.30 1.77
N GLY A 207 -16.98 -12.98 1.84
CA GLY A 207 -15.84 -12.32 1.24
C GLY A 207 -14.52 -12.60 1.95
N GLU A 208 -14.57 -12.81 3.27
CA GLU A 208 -13.38 -13.13 4.08
C GLU A 208 -12.83 -14.51 3.74
N GLU A 209 -13.70 -15.52 3.64
CA GLU A 209 -13.34 -16.88 3.28
C GLU A 209 -12.70 -16.91 1.89
N ARG A 210 -13.32 -16.20 0.92
CA ARG A 210 -12.74 -16.06 -0.42
C ARG A 210 -11.38 -15.34 -0.41
N LEU A 211 -11.20 -14.33 0.42
CA LEU A 211 -9.90 -13.67 0.59
C LEU A 211 -8.86 -14.65 1.18
N GLY A 212 -9.27 -15.46 2.15
CA GLY A 212 -8.47 -16.53 2.70
C GLY A 212 -8.03 -17.55 1.66
N ASP A 213 -8.95 -18.01 0.80
CA ASP A 213 -8.65 -18.93 -0.30
C ASP A 213 -7.64 -18.33 -1.29
N VAL A 214 -7.81 -17.05 -1.65
CA VAL A 214 -6.90 -16.32 -2.53
C VAL A 214 -5.50 -16.22 -1.92
N LEU A 215 -5.42 -15.89 -0.63
CA LEU A 215 -4.15 -15.83 0.11
C LEU A 215 -3.47 -17.19 0.21
N ALA A 216 -4.22 -18.23 0.59
CA ALA A 216 -3.72 -19.60 0.70
C ALA A 216 -3.17 -20.09 -0.64
N ALA A 217 -3.91 -19.88 -1.73
CA ALA A 217 -3.47 -20.25 -3.07
C ALA A 217 -2.19 -19.51 -3.49
N ALA A 218 -2.08 -18.21 -3.17
CA ALA A 218 -0.87 -17.43 -3.45
C ALA A 218 0.34 -17.93 -2.64
N LEU A 219 0.15 -18.22 -1.35
CA LEU A 219 1.19 -18.77 -0.48
C LEU A 219 1.61 -20.18 -0.92
N TRP A 220 0.68 -21.04 -1.34
CA TRP A 220 1.02 -22.34 -1.92
C TRP A 220 1.83 -22.24 -3.21
N ALA A 221 1.50 -21.26 -4.06
CA ALA A 221 2.23 -21.04 -5.31
C ALA A 221 3.63 -20.43 -5.07
N HIS A 222 3.80 -19.66 -3.99
CA HIS A 222 5.03 -18.93 -3.66
C HIS A 222 5.36 -19.03 -2.16
N PRO A 223 5.64 -20.24 -1.62
CA PRO A 223 5.68 -20.47 -0.16
C PRO A 223 6.80 -19.70 0.55
N LYS A 224 7.90 -19.43 -0.15
CA LYS A 224 9.05 -18.70 0.40
C LYS A 224 9.05 -17.21 0.03
N GLU A 225 7.92 -16.66 -0.40
CA GLU A 225 7.82 -15.25 -0.74
C GLU A 225 7.44 -14.40 0.49
N PRO A 226 8.39 -13.66 1.10
CA PRO A 226 8.13 -12.91 2.32
C PRO A 226 7.10 -11.78 2.13
N LEU A 227 6.92 -11.25 0.92
CA LEU A 227 5.89 -10.23 0.67
C LEU A 227 4.47 -10.76 0.86
N LEU A 228 4.22 -12.04 0.59
CA LEU A 228 2.90 -12.66 0.79
C LEU A 228 2.64 -12.92 2.27
N VAL A 229 3.63 -13.42 3.01
CA VAL A 229 3.53 -13.56 4.48
C VAL A 229 3.31 -12.21 5.13
N ARG A 230 4.02 -11.18 4.66
CA ARG A 230 3.80 -9.82 5.11
C ARG A 230 2.40 -9.31 4.82
N GLN A 231 1.80 -9.64 3.68
CA GLN A 231 0.41 -9.27 3.36
C GLN A 231 -0.58 -9.98 4.29
N LEU A 232 -0.41 -11.29 4.50
CA LEU A 232 -1.19 -12.06 5.48
C LEU A 232 -1.19 -11.36 6.85
N ASN A 233 0.00 -10.98 7.33
CA ASN A 233 0.16 -10.27 8.61
C ASN A 233 -0.60 -8.94 8.71
N ARG A 234 -1.09 -8.33 7.61
CA ARG A 234 -1.82 -7.03 7.61
C ARG A 234 -3.29 -7.16 7.27
N ILE A 235 -3.75 -8.37 6.97
CA ILE A 235 -5.14 -8.62 6.65
C ILE A 235 -5.80 -9.11 7.92
N HIS A 236 -6.89 -8.44 8.27
CA HIS A 236 -7.74 -8.83 9.38
C HIS A 236 -8.59 -10.02 8.91
N LEU A 237 -8.21 -11.21 9.39
CA LEU A 237 -8.92 -12.46 9.15
C LEU A 237 -9.41 -13.01 10.50
N SER A 238 -10.58 -13.62 10.51
CA SER A 238 -11.09 -14.40 11.62
C SER A 238 -10.14 -15.55 11.97
N ALA A 239 -10.19 -15.98 13.23
CA ALA A 239 -9.36 -17.07 13.71
C ALA A 239 -9.60 -18.39 12.95
N GLU A 240 -10.78 -18.59 12.38
CA GLU A 240 -11.11 -19.75 11.55
C GLU A 240 -10.33 -19.75 10.23
N VAL A 241 -10.38 -18.65 9.49
CA VAL A 241 -9.63 -18.51 8.22
C VAL A 241 -8.13 -18.50 8.50
N TRP A 242 -7.67 -17.87 9.58
CA TRP A 242 -6.25 -17.87 9.94
C TRP A 242 -5.70 -19.27 10.17
N ARG A 243 -6.47 -20.15 10.83
CA ARG A 243 -6.09 -21.55 11.11
C ARG A 243 -5.87 -22.37 9.84
N THR A 244 -6.49 -22.03 8.72
CA THR A 244 -6.28 -22.75 7.45
C THR A 244 -5.02 -22.30 6.71
N ILE A 245 -4.61 -21.04 6.90
CA ILE A 245 -3.49 -20.44 6.17
C ILE A 245 -2.16 -20.60 6.91
N TYR A 246 -2.16 -20.43 8.25
CA TYR A 246 -0.94 -20.43 9.05
C TYR A 246 -0.02 -21.65 8.83
N PRO A 247 -0.53 -22.90 8.72
CA PRO A 247 0.32 -24.06 8.49
C PRO A 247 1.20 -23.95 7.22
N ILE A 248 0.72 -23.27 6.17
CA ILE A 248 1.47 -23.05 4.92
C ILE A 248 2.70 -22.17 5.19
N VAL A 249 2.53 -21.12 6.00
CA VAL A 249 3.60 -20.19 6.37
C VAL A 249 4.60 -20.87 7.31
N ALA A 250 4.11 -21.68 8.25
CA ALA A 250 4.95 -22.40 9.19
C ALA A 250 5.89 -23.39 8.47
N ASP A 251 5.35 -24.23 7.59
CA ASP A 251 6.12 -25.20 6.79
C ASP A 251 7.19 -24.50 5.91
N ALA A 252 6.81 -23.40 5.25
CA ALA A 252 7.75 -22.63 4.45
C ALA A 252 8.90 -22.05 5.29
N ALA A 253 8.62 -21.58 6.50
CA ALA A 253 9.58 -20.97 7.41
C ALA A 253 10.55 -22.00 8.02
N GLU A 254 10.10 -23.23 8.27
CA GLU A 254 10.96 -24.31 8.77
C GLU A 254 12.15 -24.58 7.84
N THR A 255 11.90 -24.54 6.53
CA THR A 255 12.91 -24.82 5.49
C THR A 255 13.57 -23.55 4.92
N ALA A 256 13.30 -22.38 5.49
CA ALA A 256 13.84 -21.10 5.05
C ALA A 256 15.18 -20.78 5.74
N ALA A 257 16.27 -21.36 5.25
CA ALA A 257 17.61 -21.02 5.74
C ALA A 257 18.11 -19.69 5.13
N GLY A 258 18.48 -18.72 5.98
CA GLY A 258 19.18 -17.49 5.56
C GLY A 258 18.30 -16.37 4.99
N ASP A 259 16.98 -16.54 4.94
CA ASP A 259 16.05 -15.45 4.58
C ASP A 259 15.50 -14.78 5.85
N ASP A 260 16.25 -13.82 6.36
CA ASP A 260 15.87 -13.07 7.56
C ASP A 260 14.51 -12.34 7.42
N PHE A 261 14.12 -11.95 6.20
CA PHE A 261 12.86 -11.25 5.99
C PHE A 261 11.68 -12.21 6.11
N LEU A 262 11.76 -13.36 5.43
CA LEU A 262 10.75 -14.41 5.54
C LEU A 262 10.64 -14.91 6.98
N LEU A 263 11.77 -15.24 7.62
CA LEU A 263 11.78 -15.72 9.00
C LEU A 263 11.17 -14.71 9.97
N PHE A 264 11.45 -13.42 9.80
CA PHE A 264 10.88 -12.38 10.65
C PHE A 264 9.36 -12.26 10.46
N GLU A 265 8.86 -12.17 9.21
CA GLU A 265 7.43 -12.06 8.94
C GLU A 265 6.68 -13.34 9.36
N SER A 266 7.27 -14.52 9.19
CA SER A 266 6.71 -15.78 9.69
C SER A 266 6.69 -15.84 11.22
N ALA A 267 7.67 -15.25 11.90
CA ALA A 267 7.60 -15.13 13.36
C ALA A 267 6.44 -14.25 13.82
N ILE A 268 6.15 -13.15 13.10
CA ILE A 268 4.96 -12.34 13.39
C ILE A 268 3.67 -13.13 13.13
N ALA A 269 3.61 -13.91 12.05
CA ALA A 269 2.47 -14.78 11.77
C ALA A 269 2.27 -15.83 12.87
N ALA A 270 3.36 -16.42 13.37
CA ALA A 270 3.34 -17.36 14.48
C ALA A 270 2.84 -16.72 15.79
N LEU A 271 3.24 -15.48 16.08
CA LEU A 271 2.70 -14.74 17.22
C LEU A 271 1.19 -14.50 17.10
N GLN A 272 0.69 -14.15 15.91
CA GLN A 272 -0.75 -14.02 15.66
C GLN A 272 -1.49 -15.37 15.78
N ALA A 273 -0.84 -16.47 15.40
CA ALA A 273 -1.33 -17.83 15.61
C ALA A 273 -1.19 -18.36 17.05
N ARG A 274 -0.69 -17.53 17.99
CA ARG A 274 -0.35 -17.89 19.39
C ARG A 274 0.72 -18.98 19.53
N ASP A 275 1.49 -19.25 18.49
CA ASP A 275 2.61 -20.19 18.48
C ASP A 275 3.92 -19.49 18.88
N ARG A 276 3.99 -19.12 20.17
CA ARG A 276 5.10 -18.32 20.73
C ARG A 276 6.43 -19.08 20.71
N GLY A 277 6.39 -20.40 20.88
CA GLY A 277 7.57 -21.26 20.82
C GLY A 277 8.20 -21.24 19.44
N PHE A 278 7.41 -21.44 18.38
CA PHE A 278 7.90 -21.35 17.02
C PHE A 278 8.34 -19.92 16.65
N ALA A 279 7.59 -18.90 17.05
CA ALA A 279 7.98 -17.50 16.86
C ALA A 279 9.37 -17.21 17.48
N LEU A 280 9.62 -17.64 18.73
CA LEU A 280 10.92 -17.46 19.38
C LEU A 280 12.03 -18.23 18.65
N ALA A 281 11.75 -19.44 18.17
CA ALA A 281 12.72 -20.23 17.39
C ALA A 281 13.12 -19.51 16.09
N LEU A 282 12.17 -18.91 15.37
CA LEU A 282 12.43 -18.13 14.16
C LEU A 282 13.19 -16.83 14.48
N LEU A 283 12.75 -16.05 15.47
CA LEU A 283 13.42 -14.80 15.89
C LEU A 283 14.86 -15.05 16.35
N SER A 284 15.12 -16.18 17.02
CA SER A 284 16.46 -16.59 17.46
C SER A 284 17.42 -16.89 16.30
N LYS A 285 16.88 -17.26 15.13
CA LYS A 285 17.68 -17.40 13.89
C LYS A 285 18.01 -16.02 13.33
N VAL A 286 17.02 -15.12 13.25
CA VAL A 286 17.15 -13.77 12.67
C VAL A 286 18.06 -12.85 13.51
N GLU A 287 17.99 -12.90 14.84
CA GLU A 287 18.75 -11.99 15.71
C GLU A 287 20.28 -12.15 15.63
N ARG A 288 20.74 -13.32 15.15
CA ARG A 288 22.16 -13.65 14.93
C ARG A 288 22.72 -12.98 13.67
N GLY A 289 21.84 -12.51 12.78
CA GLY A 289 22.23 -11.72 11.61
C GLY A 289 22.67 -10.29 11.97
N THR A 290 23.21 -9.58 10.99
CA THR A 290 23.59 -8.16 11.09
C THR A 290 22.61 -7.24 10.36
N ALA A 291 21.59 -7.80 9.71
CA ALA A 291 20.62 -7.07 8.90
C ALA A 291 19.66 -6.20 9.73
N VAL A 292 18.93 -5.31 9.04
CA VAL A 292 17.84 -4.50 9.61
C VAL A 292 16.83 -5.34 10.40
N TRP A 293 16.63 -6.59 9.99
CA TRP A 293 15.70 -7.53 10.64
C TRP A 293 16.19 -8.02 12.00
N ALA A 294 17.50 -8.20 12.18
CA ALA A 294 18.07 -8.58 13.47
C ALA A 294 17.75 -7.55 14.56
N LYS A 295 17.85 -6.26 14.22
CA LYS A 295 17.49 -5.16 15.14
C LYS A 295 16.02 -5.20 15.57
N ARG A 296 15.12 -5.64 14.69
CA ARG A 296 13.69 -5.79 15.00
C ARG A 296 13.38 -7.08 15.76
N ALA A 297 14.11 -8.15 15.46
CA ALA A 297 13.91 -9.46 16.06
C ALA A 297 14.35 -9.50 17.53
N ARG A 298 15.48 -8.86 17.86
CA ARG A 298 16.07 -8.84 19.22
C ARG A 298 15.09 -8.45 20.34
N PRO A 299 14.37 -7.31 20.28
CA PRO A 299 13.47 -6.94 21.36
C PRO A 299 12.33 -7.95 21.53
N LEU A 300 11.77 -8.48 20.43
CA LEU A 300 10.74 -9.51 20.50
C LEU A 300 11.26 -10.83 21.07
N ALA A 301 12.43 -11.29 20.65
CA ALA A 301 13.05 -12.50 21.18
C ALA A 301 13.36 -12.36 22.67
N ARG A 302 13.90 -11.22 23.10
CA ARG A 302 14.14 -10.92 24.52
C ARG A 302 12.84 -10.89 25.31
N LEU A 303 11.80 -10.26 24.79
CA LEU A 303 10.47 -10.24 25.42
C LEU A 303 9.96 -11.65 25.66
N LEU A 304 9.94 -12.49 24.62
CA LEU A 304 9.45 -13.87 24.70
C LEU A 304 10.30 -14.75 25.64
N ARG A 305 11.61 -14.52 25.74
CA ARG A 305 12.47 -15.23 26.72
C ARG A 305 12.22 -14.78 28.16
N SER A 306 11.89 -13.50 28.35
CA SER A 306 11.75 -12.90 29.69
C SER A 306 10.43 -13.23 30.39
N ARG A 307 9.45 -13.77 29.66
CA ARG A 307 8.10 -14.04 30.16
C ARG A 307 7.70 -15.49 29.88
N PRO A 308 7.24 -16.24 30.91
CA PRO A 308 6.70 -17.58 30.68
C PRO A 308 5.38 -17.53 29.91
N ASP A 309 4.95 -18.65 29.33
CA ASP A 309 3.68 -18.73 28.61
C ASP A 309 2.47 -18.34 29.47
N SER A 310 2.50 -18.68 30.76
CA SER A 310 1.47 -18.32 31.75
C SER A 310 1.33 -16.82 32.02
N PHE A 311 2.33 -16.02 31.66
CA PHE A 311 2.21 -14.56 31.73
C PHE A 311 1.19 -14.05 30.71
N TRP A 312 1.22 -14.59 29.50
CA TRP A 312 0.38 -14.14 28.39
C TRP A 312 -1.07 -14.62 28.52
N GLU A 313 -1.32 -15.68 29.30
CA GLU A 313 -2.66 -16.16 29.65
C GLU A 313 -3.44 -15.15 30.52
N GLN A 314 -2.77 -14.12 31.04
CA GLN A 314 -3.38 -13.02 31.79
C GLN A 314 -4.06 -11.99 30.87
N ALA A 315 -3.94 -12.14 29.54
CA ALA A 315 -4.71 -11.34 28.59
C ALA A 315 -6.21 -11.47 28.91
N ARG A 316 -6.85 -10.33 29.11
CA ARG A 316 -8.29 -10.18 29.38
C ARG A 316 -9.06 -9.98 28.08
N LEU A 317 -8.39 -9.50 27.03
CA LEU A 317 -8.92 -9.39 25.69
C LEU A 317 -8.84 -10.74 24.95
N ALA A 318 -9.97 -11.19 24.43
CA ALA A 318 -10.01 -12.16 23.33
C ALA A 318 -10.12 -11.35 22.03
N ASP A 319 -9.01 -11.20 21.30
CA ASP A 319 -8.94 -10.30 20.16
C ASP A 319 -9.81 -10.81 19.00
N ASP A 320 -10.70 -9.94 18.52
CA ASP A 320 -11.37 -10.09 17.23
C ASP A 320 -10.72 -9.13 16.21
N PRO A 321 -9.87 -9.63 15.29
CA PRO A 321 -9.19 -8.79 14.32
C PRO A 321 -10.12 -8.01 13.39
N SER A 322 -11.38 -8.44 13.24
CA SER A 322 -12.37 -7.79 12.38
C SER A 322 -13.01 -6.55 13.02
N GLU A 323 -12.95 -6.42 14.35
CA GLU A 323 -13.55 -5.33 15.10
C GLU A 323 -12.61 -4.11 15.18
N GLU A 324 -13.14 -2.92 14.89
CA GLU A 324 -12.39 -1.66 14.99
C GLU A 324 -12.26 -1.15 16.43
N VAL A 325 -13.21 -1.51 17.31
CA VAL A 325 -13.26 -1.06 18.70
C VAL A 325 -13.48 -2.28 19.59
N GLN A 326 -12.54 -2.54 20.49
CA GLN A 326 -12.67 -3.60 21.49
C GLN A 326 -12.35 -3.05 22.88
N ILE A 327 -13.17 -3.40 23.87
CA ILE A 327 -13.12 -2.77 25.19
C ILE A 327 -12.94 -3.84 26.28
N VAL A 328 -11.86 -3.71 27.04
CA VAL A 328 -11.65 -4.43 28.29
C VAL A 328 -12.11 -3.55 29.44
N ARG A 329 -13.12 -4.02 30.18
CA ARG A 329 -13.67 -3.33 31.35
C ARG A 329 -13.07 -3.88 32.64
N VAL A 330 -12.67 -3.00 33.55
CA VAL A 330 -12.11 -3.35 34.85
C VAL A 330 -12.97 -2.73 35.94
N ALA A 331 -13.48 -3.57 36.85
CA ALA A 331 -14.26 -3.10 37.98
C ALA A 331 -13.41 -2.16 38.86
N GLY A 332 -13.94 -0.97 39.17
CA GLY A 332 -13.23 0.03 39.97
C GLY A 332 -12.03 0.66 39.25
N ALA A 333 -11.99 0.61 37.91
CA ALA A 333 -10.96 1.25 37.12
C ALA A 333 -10.79 2.74 37.49
N GLN A 334 -9.56 3.14 37.78
CA GLN A 334 -9.21 4.53 38.09
C GLN A 334 -8.92 5.35 36.83
N ALA A 335 -8.59 4.65 35.73
CA ALA A 335 -8.32 5.26 34.45
C ALA A 335 -8.91 4.45 33.29
N THR A 336 -9.02 5.09 32.13
CA THR A 336 -9.31 4.48 30.84
C THR A 336 -8.11 4.74 29.92
N LEU A 337 -7.48 3.65 29.45
CA LEU A 337 -6.47 3.70 28.42
C LEU A 337 -7.14 3.60 27.05
N VAL A 338 -6.80 4.50 26.13
CA VAL A 338 -7.25 4.42 24.74
C VAL A 338 -6.04 4.12 23.85
N VAL A 339 -5.94 2.89 23.37
CA VAL A 339 -4.79 2.40 22.62
C VAL A 339 -5.07 2.45 21.13
N PHE A 340 -4.36 3.31 20.41
CA PHE A 340 -4.37 3.39 18.96
C PHE A 340 -3.39 2.38 18.38
N LEU A 341 -3.93 1.28 17.86
CA LEU A 341 -3.14 0.22 17.25
C LEU A 341 -2.47 0.72 15.96
N THR A 342 -1.33 0.12 15.64
CA THR A 342 -0.47 0.55 14.54
C THR A 342 -0.85 -0.18 13.24
N LEU A 343 0.12 -0.37 12.33
CA LEU A 343 -0.10 -1.13 11.12
C LEU A 343 -0.47 -2.57 11.52
N ASN A 344 -1.31 -3.21 10.72
CA ASN A 344 -1.72 -4.60 10.89
C ASN A 344 -2.66 -4.87 12.07
N GLY A 345 -3.24 -3.83 12.68
CA GLY A 345 -4.10 -4.00 13.85
C GLY A 345 -3.38 -4.52 15.09
N ASN A 346 -2.05 -4.37 15.15
CA ASN A 346 -1.20 -4.75 16.26
C ASN A 346 -0.53 -3.51 16.87
N PHE A 347 0.02 -3.63 18.08
CA PHE A 347 0.84 -2.56 18.64
C PHE A 347 2.29 -2.76 18.21
N MET A 348 2.72 -1.99 17.21
CA MET A 348 3.91 -2.24 16.40
C MET A 348 3.83 -3.60 15.69
N THR A 349 4.47 -4.63 16.24
CA THR A 349 4.40 -6.01 15.74
C THR A 349 3.90 -6.98 16.81
N LEU A 350 3.51 -6.46 17.99
CA LEU A 350 3.03 -7.25 19.10
C LEU A 350 1.51 -7.46 18.97
N PRO A 351 1.01 -8.71 18.97
CA PRO A 351 -0.41 -8.99 19.02
C PRO A 351 -1.13 -8.26 20.14
N VAL A 352 -2.37 -7.83 19.90
CA VAL A 352 -3.14 -7.03 20.87
C VAL A 352 -3.34 -7.76 22.19
N GLU A 353 -3.56 -9.07 22.16
CA GLU A 353 -3.70 -9.89 23.38
C GLU A 353 -2.43 -9.87 24.24
N MET A 354 -1.26 -9.92 23.59
CA MET A 354 0.02 -9.83 24.30
C MET A 354 0.23 -8.43 24.90
N LEU A 355 -0.23 -7.38 24.20
CA LEU A 355 -0.23 -6.03 24.76
C LEU A 355 -1.20 -5.94 25.96
N ASP A 356 -2.39 -6.55 25.87
CA ASP A 356 -3.34 -6.55 26.97
C ASP A 356 -2.80 -7.30 28.19
N ALA A 357 -2.11 -8.42 28.01
CA ALA A 357 -1.41 -9.11 29.08
C ALA A 357 -0.40 -8.19 29.80
N LEU A 358 0.35 -7.36 29.06
CA LEU A 358 1.27 -6.38 29.66
C LEU A 358 0.54 -5.29 30.47
N LEU A 359 -0.65 -4.90 30.03
CA LEU A 359 -1.48 -3.88 30.68
C LEU A 359 -2.42 -4.45 31.75
N SER A 360 -2.52 -5.78 31.88
CA SER A 360 -3.49 -6.49 32.72
C SER A 360 -3.39 -6.13 34.20
N GLY A 361 -2.19 -5.82 34.67
CA GLY A 361 -1.92 -5.41 36.06
C GLY A 361 -2.27 -3.95 36.37
N LEU A 362 -2.76 -3.18 35.40
CA LEU A 362 -3.22 -1.81 35.63
C LEU A 362 -4.71 -1.80 36.00
N ALA A 363 -5.07 -1.04 37.03
CA ALA A 363 -6.46 -0.78 37.42
C ALA A 363 -7.14 0.20 36.44
N ALA A 364 -7.17 -0.16 35.16
CA ALA A 364 -7.66 0.67 34.08
C ALA A 364 -8.49 -0.12 33.07
N ASN A 365 -9.57 0.50 32.60
CA ASN A 365 -10.25 0.07 31.38
C ASN A 365 -9.29 0.24 30.20
N VAL A 366 -9.46 -0.56 29.15
CA VAL A 366 -8.68 -0.39 27.92
C VAL A 366 -9.60 -0.43 26.71
N VAL A 367 -9.54 0.63 25.89
CA VAL A 367 -10.21 0.75 24.61
C VAL A 367 -9.16 0.57 23.52
N TYR A 368 -9.19 -0.55 22.81
CA TYR A 368 -8.33 -0.82 21.67
C TYR A 368 -9.00 -0.31 20.39
N LEU A 369 -8.28 0.54 19.65
CA LEU A 369 -8.74 1.13 18.40
C LEU A 369 -7.89 0.63 17.23
N ARG A 370 -8.53 -0.10 16.32
CA ARG A 370 -7.95 -0.67 15.10
C ARG A 370 -8.55 0.05 13.90
N ASP A 371 -7.72 0.72 13.10
CA ASP A 371 -8.19 1.25 11.81
C ASP A 371 -8.18 0.11 10.80
N THR A 372 -9.34 -0.54 10.64
CA THR A 372 -9.43 -1.63 9.66
C THR A 372 -9.35 -1.07 8.26
N SER A 373 -9.57 0.23 8.03
CA SER A 373 -10.08 0.75 6.77
C SER A 373 -9.13 1.77 6.11
N SER A 374 -8.08 2.19 6.78
CA SER A 374 -7.07 3.12 6.28
C SER A 374 -5.66 2.76 6.80
N PRO A 375 -4.62 2.91 5.96
CA PRO A 375 -3.25 2.68 6.37
C PRO A 375 -2.68 3.79 7.27
N LEU A 376 -3.45 4.87 7.51
CA LEU A 376 -3.05 6.03 8.30
C LEU A 376 -3.64 6.04 9.73
N GLN A 377 -4.10 4.89 10.23
CA GLN A 377 -4.30 4.62 11.66
C GLN A 377 -5.20 5.64 12.36
N GLY A 378 -6.40 5.89 11.82
CA GLY A 378 -7.42 6.77 12.39
C GLY A 378 -7.40 8.20 11.83
N ALA A 379 -6.47 8.53 10.92
CA ALA A 379 -6.37 9.87 10.33
C ALA A 379 -7.63 10.34 9.59
N GLY A 380 -8.48 9.41 9.12
CA GLY A 380 -9.75 9.71 8.46
C GLY A 380 -11.00 9.35 9.29
N GLY A 381 -10.83 8.95 10.55
CA GLY A 381 -11.92 8.39 11.37
C GLY A 381 -12.01 6.86 11.33
N PHE A 382 -12.79 6.31 12.26
CA PHE A 382 -13.14 4.91 12.41
C PHE A 382 -14.60 4.70 11.99
N ARG A 383 -14.88 3.64 11.26
CA ARG A 383 -16.23 3.30 10.77
C ARG A 383 -17.15 2.89 11.91
N ALA A 384 -16.61 2.25 12.96
CA ALA A 384 -17.38 1.83 14.13
C ALA A 384 -18.16 2.97 14.80
N PHE A 385 -17.73 4.22 14.64
CA PHE A 385 -18.41 5.39 15.22
C PHE A 385 -19.30 6.15 14.23
N SER A 386 -19.30 5.78 12.95
CA SER A 386 -20.11 6.42 11.91
C SER A 386 -21.49 5.80 11.83
N LYS A 387 -22.54 6.63 11.82
CA LYS A 387 -23.94 6.17 11.69
C LYS A 387 -24.28 5.60 10.31
N ASP A 388 -23.65 6.14 9.26
CA ASP A 388 -23.96 5.79 7.87
C ASP A 388 -22.89 4.85 7.25
N GLY A 389 -22.05 4.23 8.09
CA GLY A 389 -20.93 3.37 7.64
C GLY A 389 -19.80 4.10 6.90
N GLY A 390 -19.85 5.43 6.82
CA GLY A 390 -18.80 6.33 6.33
C GLY A 390 -17.64 6.48 7.31
N LYS A 391 -16.80 7.49 7.09
CA LYS A 391 -15.71 7.85 8.02
C LYS A 391 -15.70 9.36 8.24
N GLY A 392 -15.68 9.75 9.50
CA GLY A 392 -15.53 11.14 9.91
C GLY A 392 -14.73 11.21 11.19
N VAL A 393 -13.72 12.08 11.22
CA VAL A 393 -12.93 12.33 12.42
C VAL A 393 -13.83 12.84 13.55
N ASP A 394 -14.73 13.77 13.27
CA ASP A 394 -15.60 14.36 14.31
C ASP A 394 -16.59 13.36 14.90
N GLU A 395 -17.16 12.49 14.06
CA GLU A 395 -18.02 11.38 14.53
C GLU A 395 -17.23 10.38 15.38
N SER A 396 -15.99 10.09 14.97
CA SER A 396 -15.09 9.21 15.72
C SER A 396 -14.72 9.78 17.08
N VAL A 397 -14.42 11.08 17.14
CA VAL A 397 -14.16 11.79 18.40
C VAL A 397 -15.40 11.75 19.28
N ALA A 398 -16.58 12.08 18.74
CA ALA A 398 -17.82 12.08 19.52
C ALA A 398 -18.20 10.68 20.02
N GLY A 399 -18.01 9.65 19.20
CA GLY A 399 -18.22 8.25 19.57
C GLY A 399 -17.27 7.80 20.67
N LEU A 400 -15.97 8.00 20.45
CA LEU A 400 -14.95 7.65 21.43
C LEU A 400 -15.14 8.38 22.76
N LYS A 401 -15.53 9.66 22.73
CA LYS A 401 -15.82 10.44 23.93
C LYS A 401 -16.96 9.82 24.74
N ARG A 402 -18.05 9.40 24.09
CA ARG A 402 -19.16 8.69 24.76
C ARG A 402 -18.70 7.39 25.39
N GLU A 403 -17.94 6.57 24.67
CA GLU A 403 -17.41 5.30 25.21
C GLU A 403 -16.56 5.54 26.46
N VAL A 404 -15.69 6.54 26.43
CA VAL A 404 -14.82 6.88 27.56
C VAL A 404 -15.62 7.44 28.75
N GLU A 405 -16.62 8.27 28.51
CA GLU A 405 -17.53 8.79 29.54
C GLU A 405 -18.37 7.67 30.18
N GLU A 406 -18.89 6.73 29.38
CA GLU A 406 -19.63 5.56 29.85
C GLU A 406 -18.79 4.63 30.72
N LEU A 407 -17.48 4.53 30.44
CA LEU A 407 -16.53 3.78 31.25
C LEU A 407 -16.26 4.44 32.62
N GLY A 408 -16.58 5.72 32.79
CA GLY A 408 -16.67 6.41 34.07
C GLY A 408 -15.37 6.57 34.86
N ALA A 409 -14.21 6.31 34.25
CA ALA A 409 -12.93 6.43 34.93
C ALA A 409 -12.50 7.89 35.07
N ALA A 410 -11.83 8.22 36.18
CA ALA A 410 -11.45 9.60 36.51
C ALA A 410 -10.37 10.16 35.58
N ARG A 411 -9.56 9.29 34.97
CA ARG A 411 -8.48 9.69 34.06
C ARG A 411 -8.57 8.97 32.72
N VAL A 412 -8.16 9.65 31.67
CA VAL A 412 -8.10 9.14 30.30
C VAL A 412 -6.70 9.36 29.78
N VAL A 413 -6.05 8.28 29.34
CA VAL A 413 -4.72 8.35 28.74
C VAL A 413 -4.75 7.67 27.37
N THR A 414 -4.32 8.39 26.34
CA THR A 414 -4.19 7.83 24.99
C THR A 414 -2.80 7.23 24.80
N ILE A 415 -2.70 6.15 24.04
CA ILE A 415 -1.43 5.45 23.78
C ILE A 415 -1.33 5.19 22.28
N GLY A 416 -0.16 5.45 21.70
CA GLY A 416 0.07 5.14 20.29
C GLY A 416 1.56 5.05 19.94
N ALA A 417 1.86 4.49 18.77
CA ALA A 417 3.22 4.40 18.28
C ALA A 417 3.29 4.72 16.80
N SER A 418 4.41 5.25 16.32
CA SER A 418 4.56 5.63 14.91
C SER A 418 3.44 6.59 14.45
N ALA A 419 2.79 6.32 13.31
CA ALA A 419 1.67 7.13 12.83
C ALA A 419 0.45 7.12 13.78
N SER A 420 0.23 6.07 14.58
CA SER A 420 -0.91 5.98 15.50
C SER A 420 -0.69 6.79 16.76
N GLY A 421 0.58 7.13 17.07
CA GLY A 421 0.90 8.11 18.10
C GLY A 421 0.40 9.52 17.74
N LEU A 422 0.46 9.91 16.46
CA LEU A 422 -0.14 11.17 16.01
C LEU A 422 -1.67 11.17 16.21
N SER A 423 -2.30 10.03 15.93
CA SER A 423 -3.74 9.84 16.22
C SER A 423 -4.02 9.89 17.72
N ALA A 424 -3.22 9.22 18.55
CA ALA A 424 -3.37 9.25 20.00
C ALA A 424 -3.36 10.68 20.55
N ILE A 425 -2.39 11.50 20.14
CA ILE A 425 -2.31 12.91 20.54
C ILE A 425 -3.55 13.69 20.08
N ARG A 426 -3.94 13.55 18.81
CA ARG A 426 -5.03 14.34 18.22
C ARG A 426 -6.41 13.96 18.74
N TYR A 427 -6.70 12.67 18.83
CA TYR A 427 -7.93 12.21 19.47
C TYR A 427 -7.91 12.54 20.96
N GLY A 428 -6.77 12.37 21.63
CA GLY A 428 -6.58 12.71 23.05
C GLY A 428 -6.95 14.16 23.35
N ALA A 429 -6.44 15.11 22.57
CA ALA A 429 -6.79 16.52 22.69
C ALA A 429 -8.32 16.74 22.54
N ARG A 430 -8.93 16.14 21.51
CA ARG A 430 -10.36 16.37 21.22
C ARG A 430 -11.34 15.66 22.16
N ILE A 431 -10.94 14.56 22.80
CA ILE A 431 -11.77 13.88 23.80
C ILE A 431 -11.53 14.41 25.23
N GLY A 432 -10.59 15.34 25.43
CA GLY A 432 -10.23 15.86 26.75
C GLY A 432 -9.43 14.86 27.60
N ALA A 433 -8.52 14.11 26.97
CA ALA A 433 -7.66 13.18 27.70
C ALA A 433 -6.66 13.92 28.61
N ASN A 434 -6.32 13.30 29.74
CA ASN A 434 -5.35 13.88 30.66
C ASN A 434 -3.91 13.71 30.17
N GLY A 435 -3.64 12.66 29.39
CA GLY A 435 -2.31 12.42 28.87
C GLY A 435 -2.28 11.59 27.59
N ALA A 436 -1.14 11.65 26.91
CA ALA A 436 -0.80 10.82 25.76
C ALA A 436 0.60 10.21 25.95
N VAL A 437 0.71 8.90 25.82
CA VAL A 437 2.00 8.18 25.86
C VAL A 437 2.31 7.63 24.47
N CYS A 438 3.35 8.19 23.86
CA CYS A 438 3.66 8.02 22.45
C CYS A 438 5.06 7.46 22.23
N PHE A 439 5.21 6.52 21.30
CA PHE A 439 6.49 5.85 21.03
C PHE A 439 6.89 5.97 19.56
N GLY A 440 8.01 6.64 19.28
CA GLY A 440 8.50 6.92 17.93
C GLY A 440 7.44 7.63 17.08
N ALA A 441 6.58 8.43 17.70
CA ALA A 441 5.39 8.94 17.04
C ALA A 441 5.70 9.98 15.97
N LEU A 442 4.88 9.99 14.92
CA LEU A 442 4.91 11.09 13.97
C LEU A 442 4.33 12.35 14.62
N THR A 443 4.90 13.50 14.30
CA THR A 443 4.35 14.83 14.61
C THR A 443 3.62 15.46 13.43
N THR A 444 3.80 14.87 12.23
CA THR A 444 3.11 15.26 11.00
C THR A 444 3.13 14.09 10.02
N PHE A 445 2.09 13.99 9.19
CA PHE A 445 2.04 13.06 8.07
C PHE A 445 2.87 13.53 6.85
N GLU A 446 3.44 14.75 6.89
CA GLU A 446 4.19 15.33 5.78
C GLU A 446 5.64 14.85 5.65
N ILE A 447 6.12 13.98 6.56
CA ILE A 447 7.49 13.46 6.47
C ILE A 447 7.62 12.40 5.37
N GLY A 448 8.06 12.86 4.20
CA GLY A 448 8.73 12.06 3.19
C GLY A 448 8.59 12.61 1.78
N ARG A 449 9.60 13.36 1.29
CA ARG A 449 9.74 13.76 -0.12
C ARG A 449 9.86 12.57 -1.11
N LYS A 450 9.79 11.31 -0.67
CA LYS A 450 9.93 10.12 -1.52
C LYS A 450 8.58 9.67 -2.14
N PRO A 451 8.55 9.25 -3.42
CA PRO A 451 7.33 8.95 -4.19
C PRO A 451 6.38 7.91 -3.55
N ARG A 452 6.88 6.98 -2.72
CA ARG A 452 6.07 5.94 -2.07
C ARG A 452 5.11 6.49 -1.01
N GLY A 453 5.49 7.53 -0.27
CA GLY A 453 4.62 8.20 0.71
C GLY A 453 3.52 9.04 0.07
N ARG A 454 3.81 9.66 -1.08
CA ARG A 454 2.83 10.46 -1.84
C ARG A 454 1.58 9.68 -2.23
N ASN A 455 1.69 8.38 -2.53
CA ASN A 455 0.57 7.60 -3.06
C ASN A 455 -0.47 7.20 -2.00
N ALA A 456 -0.04 6.81 -0.78
CA ALA A 456 -0.96 6.48 0.31
C ALA A 456 -1.66 7.73 0.86
N LEU A 457 -0.96 8.87 0.87
CA LEU A 457 -1.50 10.14 1.36
C LEU A 457 -2.45 10.83 0.36
N ARG A 458 -2.32 10.59 -0.96
CA ARG A 458 -3.06 11.36 -1.99
C ARG A 458 -4.57 11.18 -1.95
N GLY A 459 -5.06 10.01 -1.52
CA GLY A 459 -6.49 9.74 -1.32
C GLY A 459 -7.08 10.51 -0.14
N LEU A 460 -6.31 10.68 0.94
CA LEU A 460 -6.70 11.57 2.04
C LEU A 460 -6.59 13.04 1.65
N TYR A 461 -5.65 13.41 0.75
CA TYR A 461 -5.44 14.80 0.32
C TYR A 461 -6.58 15.45 -0.50
N LEU A 462 -7.65 14.74 -0.86
CA LEU A 462 -8.73 15.30 -1.70
C LEU A 462 -9.95 15.85 -0.94
N ASP A 463 -10.20 15.46 0.31
CA ASP A 463 -11.27 16.08 1.11
C ASP A 463 -10.69 16.80 2.32
N ARG A 464 -10.92 18.12 2.40
CA ARG A 464 -10.41 19.01 3.45
C ARG A 464 -11.32 19.02 4.68
N LYS A 465 -12.58 18.59 4.55
CA LYS A 465 -13.59 18.59 5.62
C LYS A 465 -13.51 17.38 6.55
N SER A 466 -12.85 16.30 6.14
CA SER A 466 -12.73 15.04 6.88
C SER A 466 -11.36 14.86 7.57
N ARG A 467 -10.62 15.95 7.83
CA ARG A 467 -9.26 15.89 8.40
C ARG A 467 -9.13 16.63 9.73
N PHE A 468 -8.16 16.16 10.51
CA PHE A 468 -7.53 16.92 11.58
C PHE A 468 -6.88 18.22 11.06
N GLY A 469 -6.86 19.25 11.91
CA GLY A 469 -6.17 20.51 11.66
C GLY A 469 -4.65 20.41 11.79
N ALA A 470 -3.99 21.57 11.91
CA ALA A 470 -2.60 21.63 12.34
C ALA A 470 -2.49 21.10 13.78
N LEU A 471 -1.40 20.41 14.12
CA LEU A 471 -1.30 19.78 15.44
C LEU A 471 -1.25 20.84 16.56
N GLU A 472 -0.62 21.96 16.27
CA GLU A 472 -0.47 23.13 17.13
C GLU A 472 -1.84 23.71 17.52
N ASP A 473 -2.77 23.79 16.57
CA ASP A 473 -4.12 24.32 16.81
C ASP A 473 -4.92 23.39 17.74
N GLU A 474 -4.79 22.06 17.56
CA GLU A 474 -5.46 21.06 18.40
C GLU A 474 -4.95 21.11 19.85
N LEU A 475 -3.63 21.27 20.04
CA LEU A 475 -3.02 21.37 21.36
C LEU A 475 -3.33 22.71 22.04
N ALA A 476 -3.40 23.81 21.27
CA ALA A 476 -3.79 25.10 21.80
C ALA A 476 -5.25 25.12 22.30
N ALA A 477 -6.12 24.32 21.68
CA ALA A 477 -7.50 24.16 22.13
C ALA A 477 -7.64 23.36 23.43
N GLU A 478 -6.67 22.49 23.76
CA GLU A 478 -6.69 21.66 24.96
C GLU A 478 -5.35 21.74 25.74
N PRO A 479 -5.10 22.84 26.47
CA PRO A 479 -3.81 23.07 27.12
C PRO A 479 -3.50 22.11 28.29
N GLY A 480 -4.47 21.31 28.71
CA GLY A 480 -4.34 20.33 29.80
C GLY A 480 -3.78 18.97 29.38
N LEU A 481 -3.60 18.71 28.08
CA LEU A 481 -3.06 17.43 27.60
C LEU A 481 -1.53 17.38 27.80
N GLU A 482 -1.06 16.46 28.64
CA GLU A 482 0.36 16.15 28.77
C GLU A 482 0.77 15.04 27.78
N VAL A 483 1.83 15.25 27.01
CA VAL A 483 2.30 14.29 26.00
C VAL A 483 3.72 13.81 26.31
N ASP A 484 3.85 12.53 26.65
CA ASP A 484 5.13 11.85 26.72
C ASP A 484 5.49 11.25 25.36
N LEU A 485 6.51 11.80 24.70
CA LEU A 485 7.02 11.30 23.43
C LEU A 485 8.36 10.58 23.63
N TYR A 486 8.30 9.26 23.75
CA TYR A 486 9.48 8.38 23.73
C TYR A 486 9.98 8.20 22.31
N TYR A 487 11.29 8.25 22.08
CA TYR A 487 11.86 8.15 20.74
C TYR A 487 13.22 7.45 20.72
N GLY A 488 13.56 6.77 19.62
CA GLY A 488 14.87 6.13 19.47
C GLY A 488 15.98 7.17 19.34
N ALA A 489 16.82 7.32 20.38
CA ALA A 489 17.78 8.42 20.46
C ALA A 489 18.85 8.39 19.35
N ALA A 490 19.16 7.21 18.80
CA ALA A 490 20.12 7.02 17.71
C ALA A 490 19.45 6.83 16.34
N PHE A 491 18.12 7.02 16.24
CA PHE A 491 17.39 6.88 14.99
C PHE A 491 16.98 8.26 14.44
N GLU A 492 17.64 8.68 13.36
CA GLU A 492 17.53 10.03 12.77
C GLU A 492 16.09 10.50 12.56
N ARG A 493 15.22 9.64 12.01
CA ARG A 493 13.83 10.02 11.73
C ARG A 493 13.00 10.27 13.00
N ASP A 494 13.22 9.46 14.04
CA ASP A 494 12.54 9.66 15.32
C ASP A 494 13.05 10.94 15.99
N HIS A 495 14.35 11.19 15.90
CA HIS A 495 14.97 12.43 16.36
C HIS A 495 14.41 13.67 15.64
N GLU A 496 14.18 13.63 14.32
CA GLU A 496 13.54 14.73 13.58
C GLU A 496 12.13 15.04 14.09
N HIS A 497 11.32 14.03 14.41
CA HIS A 497 9.99 14.23 14.97
C HIS A 497 10.03 14.77 16.40
N ALA A 498 10.91 14.19 17.24
CA ALA A 498 11.17 14.64 18.60
C ALA A 498 11.61 16.11 18.66
N ALA A 499 12.52 16.53 17.76
CA ALA A 499 12.99 17.90 17.69
C ALA A 499 11.87 18.91 17.35
N ARG A 500 10.91 18.52 16.49
CA ARG A 500 9.73 19.37 16.18
C ARG A 500 8.75 19.46 17.33
N ALA A 501 8.61 18.37 18.09
CA ALA A 501 7.71 18.30 19.23
C ALA A 501 8.21 19.06 20.46
N LYS A 502 9.53 19.25 20.59
CA LYS A 502 10.17 19.75 21.81
C LYS A 502 9.60 21.09 22.30
N ASP A 503 9.21 21.97 21.38
CA ASP A 503 8.73 23.31 21.70
C ASP A 503 7.20 23.40 21.67
N LEU A 504 6.48 22.28 21.49
CA LEU A 504 5.02 22.25 21.53
C LEU A 504 4.51 22.22 22.98
N PRO A 505 3.38 22.92 23.27
CA PRO A 505 2.77 22.89 24.60
C PRO A 505 2.42 21.47 25.05
N GLY A 506 2.69 21.16 26.32
CA GLY A 506 2.38 19.86 26.92
C GLY A 506 3.35 18.73 26.59
N PHE A 507 4.32 18.92 25.69
CA PHE A 507 5.23 17.84 25.29
C PHE A 507 6.43 17.66 26.23
N ARG A 508 6.68 16.41 26.59
CA ARG A 508 7.91 15.91 27.18
C ARG A 508 8.55 14.90 26.24
N VAL A 509 9.70 15.27 25.69
CA VAL A 509 10.42 14.47 24.70
C VAL A 509 11.50 13.63 25.39
N LEU A 510 11.36 12.30 25.35
CA LEU A 510 12.09 11.35 26.19
C LEU A 510 12.94 10.39 25.33
N PRO A 511 14.28 10.50 25.35
CA PRO A 511 15.14 9.64 24.55
C PRO A 511 15.22 8.22 25.12
N VAL A 512 15.09 7.21 24.25
CA VAL A 512 15.41 5.82 24.56
C VAL A 512 16.84 5.54 24.10
N ALA A 513 17.75 5.44 25.07
CA ALA A 513 19.19 5.34 24.82
C ALA A 513 19.55 4.06 24.05
N GLY A 514 20.51 4.17 23.11
CA GLY A 514 21.03 3.04 22.35
C GLY A 514 20.10 2.48 21.26
N VAL A 515 18.89 3.03 21.10
CA VAL A 515 17.92 2.58 20.09
C VAL A 515 18.13 3.33 18.79
N ASP A 516 18.60 2.61 17.76
CA ASP A 516 18.92 3.13 16.43
C ASP A 516 17.91 2.71 15.34
N HIS A 517 16.71 2.31 15.76
CA HIS A 517 15.60 1.93 14.89
C HIS A 517 14.27 2.50 15.40
N HIS A 518 13.28 2.57 14.52
CA HIS A 518 11.94 3.12 14.78
C HIS A 518 11.11 2.36 15.83
N PHE A 519 11.57 1.20 16.33
CA PHE A 519 10.78 0.29 17.18
C PHE A 519 11.10 0.45 18.67
N CYS A 520 11.27 1.69 19.14
CA CYS A 520 11.60 1.97 20.54
C CYS A 520 10.57 1.41 21.54
N ALA A 521 9.29 1.37 21.18
CA ALA A 521 8.26 0.71 21.99
C ALA A 521 8.60 -0.76 22.31
N LEU A 522 9.10 -1.52 21.32
CA LEU A 522 9.42 -2.94 21.53
C LEU A 522 10.63 -3.12 22.45
N GLU A 523 11.59 -2.19 22.39
CA GLU A 523 12.72 -2.16 23.32
C GLU A 523 12.24 -1.92 24.75
N MET A 524 11.40 -0.91 24.95
CA MET A 524 10.81 -0.57 26.25
C MET A 524 9.87 -1.66 26.79
N ILE A 525 9.16 -2.37 25.92
CA ILE A 525 8.35 -3.52 26.32
C ILE A 525 9.25 -4.65 26.82
N ALA A 526 10.36 -4.89 26.13
CA ALA A 526 11.27 -5.98 26.44
C ALA A 526 12.10 -5.74 27.71
N ASP A 527 12.36 -4.48 28.10
CA ASP A 527 13.03 -4.13 29.36
C ASP A 527 12.06 -3.77 30.51
N GLY A 528 10.76 -3.69 30.23
CA GLY A 528 9.70 -3.41 31.21
C GLY A 528 9.35 -1.93 31.38
N SER A 529 10.16 -1.00 30.87
CA SER A 529 9.94 0.44 31.01
C SER A 529 8.68 0.96 30.29
N PHE A 530 8.12 0.19 29.35
CA PHE A 530 6.85 0.52 28.69
C PHE A 530 5.69 0.65 29.68
N VAL A 531 5.51 -0.32 30.57
CA VAL A 531 4.40 -0.30 31.55
C VAL A 531 4.64 0.79 32.58
N ASP A 532 5.90 1.05 32.94
CA ASP A 532 6.26 2.14 33.84
C ASP A 532 5.95 3.52 33.25
N ALA A 533 6.22 3.71 31.95
CA ALA A 533 5.84 4.92 31.22
C ALA A 533 4.32 5.13 31.23
N VAL A 534 3.54 4.08 30.93
CA VAL A 534 2.07 4.14 30.99
C VAL A 534 1.59 4.44 32.40
N ARG A 535 2.13 3.75 33.42
CA ARG A 535 1.76 3.96 34.83
C ARG A 535 2.07 5.38 35.30
N SER A 536 3.20 5.94 34.88
CA SER A 536 3.57 7.32 35.20
C SER A 536 2.53 8.34 34.71
N ALA A 537 1.99 8.15 33.51
CA ALA A 537 0.97 9.03 32.93
C ALA A 537 -0.39 8.91 33.62
N LEU A 538 -0.66 7.75 34.24
CA LEU A 538 -1.88 7.56 35.04
C LEU A 538 -1.83 8.30 36.39
N HIS A 539 -0.65 8.69 36.88
CA HIS A 539 -0.45 9.21 38.26
C HIS A 539 -1.08 8.33 39.36
N VAL A 540 -1.20 7.03 39.11
CA VAL A 540 -1.76 6.08 40.08
C VAL A 540 -0.65 5.69 41.04
N SER A 541 -0.78 6.10 42.31
CA SER A 541 0.10 5.64 43.39
C SER A 541 0.12 4.12 43.46
N ALA A 542 1.30 3.54 43.65
CA ALA A 542 1.45 2.10 43.88
C ALA A 542 0.55 1.68 45.06
N THR A 543 -0.39 0.78 44.80
CA THR A 543 -0.98 -0.02 45.88
C THR A 543 0.14 -0.91 46.42
N ALA A 544 0.40 -0.76 47.73
CA ALA A 544 1.37 -1.51 48.51
C ALA A 544 1.12 -3.02 48.51
#